data_AF-A0A934EY67-F1
#
_entry.id   AF-A0A934EY67-F1
#
_cell.length_a   1.000
_cell.length_b   1.000
_cell.length_c   1.000
_cell.angle_alpha   90.00
_cell.angle_beta   90.00
_cell.angle_gamma   90.00
#
_symmetry.space_group_name_H-M   'P 1'
#
loop_
_entity.id
_entity.type
_entity.pdbx_description
1 polymer ?
#
loop_
_entity_poly.entity_id
_entity_poly.type
_entity_poly.pdbx_seq_one_letter_code
_entity_poly.pdbx_strand_id
1 'polypeptide(L)'
;MKTAHLLLVALLAGFAAHAPGQTPPKLSPQSVAVLRGVAQEAERNCVTFYDKLRWVQMRTADQSKALGAALRLRDAARKFAGATTSERWPRPDWLRYCSERLLNAWVEEEQFFPTLEAPPAILELWAVTQASLVALYKTAEPIMGRPMGVPLPQALSAAAPRPAKQP
;
A
#
# COMPACT_ATOMS: atom_id res chain seq x y z
N MET A 1 18.65 -29.46 -32.01
CA MET A 1 18.36 -28.62 -30.83
C MET A 1 17.27 -27.60 -31.16
N LYS A 2 16.00 -28.02 -31.21
CA LYS A 2 14.85 -27.20 -31.65
C LYS A 2 13.58 -27.45 -30.81
N THR A 3 13.73 -27.79 -29.54
CA THR A 3 12.60 -28.14 -28.65
C THR A 3 12.50 -27.28 -27.39
N ALA A 4 13.28 -26.19 -27.29
CA ALA A 4 13.27 -25.30 -26.13
C ALA A 4 12.58 -23.93 -26.36
N HIS A 5 12.04 -23.66 -27.56
CA HIS A 5 11.42 -22.37 -27.89
C HIS A 5 9.89 -22.40 -28.01
N LEU A 6 9.27 -23.58 -27.94
CA LEU A 6 7.80 -23.70 -27.94
C LEU A 6 7.18 -23.63 -26.54
N LEU A 7 7.98 -23.71 -25.47
CA LEU A 7 7.52 -23.56 -24.09
C LEU A 7 7.47 -22.11 -23.60
N LEU A 8 8.06 -21.15 -24.34
CA LEU A 8 8.09 -19.74 -23.93
C LEU A 8 6.92 -18.90 -24.49
N VAL A 9 6.17 -19.42 -25.47
CA VAL A 9 5.02 -18.71 -26.05
C VAL A 9 3.70 -19.07 -25.36
N ALA A 10 3.65 -20.19 -24.63
CA ALA A 10 2.46 -20.60 -23.88
C ALA A 10 2.29 -19.88 -22.52
N LEU A 11 3.31 -19.18 -22.02
CA LEU A 11 3.24 -18.41 -20.76
C LEU A 11 2.85 -16.93 -20.96
N LEU A 12 2.78 -16.45 -22.20
CA LEU A 12 2.48 -15.04 -22.52
C LEU A 12 1.15 -14.81 -23.25
N ALA A 13 0.36 -15.85 -23.50
CA ALA A 13 -0.96 -15.75 -24.13
C ALA A 13 -2.14 -15.82 -23.12
N GLY A 14 -1.87 -15.69 -21.82
CA GLY A 14 -2.89 -15.76 -20.75
C GLY A 14 -3.52 -14.41 -20.34
N PHE A 15 -3.12 -13.29 -20.95
CA PHE A 15 -3.56 -11.94 -20.55
C PHE A 15 -4.44 -11.22 -21.59
N ALA A 16 -5.10 -11.98 -22.47
CA ALA A 16 -6.06 -11.41 -23.44
C ALA A 16 -7.39 -12.17 -23.40
N ALA A 17 -8.02 -12.25 -22.23
CA ALA A 17 -9.42 -12.64 -22.10
C ALA A 17 -10.00 -12.17 -20.75
N HIS A 18 -10.16 -10.86 -20.59
CA HIS A 18 -11.03 -10.34 -19.52
C HIS A 18 -12.49 -10.50 -19.96
N ALA A 19 -13.01 -11.72 -19.85
CA ALA A 19 -14.43 -12.01 -20.04
C ALA A 19 -15.22 -11.58 -18.78
N PRO A 20 -16.38 -10.92 -18.92
CA PRO A 20 -17.22 -10.58 -17.79
C PRO A 20 -17.87 -11.88 -17.27
N GLY A 21 -17.32 -12.44 -16.20
CA GLY A 21 -17.82 -13.70 -15.62
C GLY A 21 -16.79 -14.61 -14.97
N GLN A 22 -15.49 -14.27 -15.00
CA GLN A 22 -14.49 -15.01 -14.21
C GLN A 22 -14.71 -14.74 -12.73
N THR A 23 -15.01 -15.80 -11.99
CA THR A 23 -14.92 -15.83 -10.54
C THR A 23 -13.57 -15.26 -10.10
N PRO A 24 -13.53 -14.38 -9.08
CA PRO A 24 -12.28 -13.79 -8.62
C PRO A 24 -11.28 -14.91 -8.34
N PRO A 25 -9.99 -14.73 -8.71
CA PRO A 25 -8.99 -15.76 -8.55
C PRO A 25 -9.04 -16.30 -7.12
N LYS A 26 -9.26 -17.61 -6.99
CA LYS A 26 -9.41 -18.27 -5.69
C LYS A 26 -8.05 -18.31 -5.01
N LEU A 27 -7.73 -17.23 -4.31
CA LEU A 27 -6.49 -17.03 -3.58
C LEU A 27 -6.32 -18.09 -2.49
N SER A 28 -5.08 -18.52 -2.26
CA SER A 28 -4.79 -19.54 -1.25
C SER A 28 -4.92 -18.96 0.17
N PRO A 29 -5.26 -19.79 1.18
CA PRO A 29 -5.24 -19.39 2.58
C PRO A 29 -3.89 -18.78 3.01
N GLN A 30 -2.80 -19.25 2.42
CA GLN A 30 -1.46 -18.75 2.68
C GLN A 30 -1.27 -17.30 2.20
N SER A 31 -1.75 -16.95 1.00
CA SER A 31 -1.71 -15.57 0.50
C SER A 31 -2.46 -14.60 1.41
N VAL A 32 -3.57 -15.04 2.03
CA VAL A 32 -4.29 -14.20 2.99
C VAL A 32 -3.62 -14.13 4.35
N ALA A 33 -3.01 -15.21 4.83
CA ALA A 33 -2.20 -15.14 6.05
C ALA A 33 -1.05 -14.14 5.89
N VAL A 34 -0.38 -14.16 4.72
CA VAL A 34 0.66 -13.18 4.38
C VAL A 34 0.09 -11.76 4.35
N LEU A 35 -1.03 -11.53 3.64
CA LEU A 35 -1.69 -10.23 3.58
C LEU A 35 -2.03 -9.68 4.98
N ARG A 36 -2.57 -10.52 5.86
CA ARG A 36 -2.87 -10.14 7.25
C ARG A 36 -1.62 -9.74 8.00
N GLY A 37 -0.56 -10.53 7.90
CA GLY A 37 0.72 -10.24 8.54
C GLY A 37 1.29 -8.89 8.12
N VAL A 38 1.35 -8.63 6.80
CA VAL A 38 1.86 -7.35 6.30
C VAL A 38 0.94 -6.17 6.64
N ALA A 39 -0.37 -6.38 6.73
CA ALA A 39 -1.32 -5.35 7.12
C ALA A 39 -1.19 -4.97 8.60
N GLN A 40 -1.00 -5.96 9.48
CA GLN A 40 -0.76 -5.74 10.91
C GLN A 40 0.58 -5.03 11.15
N GLU A 41 1.62 -5.41 10.42
CA GLU A 41 2.93 -4.76 10.53
C GLU A 41 2.85 -3.29 10.07
N ALA A 42 2.19 -3.02 8.94
CA ALA A 42 1.98 -1.65 8.47
C ALA A 42 1.14 -0.82 9.47
N GLU A 43 0.07 -1.39 10.04
CA GLU A 43 -0.69 -0.72 11.09
C GLU A 43 0.19 -0.35 12.28
N ARG A 44 0.98 -1.30 12.79
CA ARG A 44 1.85 -1.10 13.95
C ARG A 44 2.88 0.01 13.71
N ASN A 45 3.49 0.04 12.53
CA ASN A 45 4.46 1.06 12.17
C ASN A 45 3.80 2.44 12.03
N CYS A 46 2.63 2.54 11.40
CA CYS A 46 1.86 3.79 11.34
C CYS A 46 1.45 4.30 12.74
N VAL A 47 1.07 3.41 13.67
CA VAL A 47 0.77 3.77 15.07
C VAL A 47 2.02 4.32 15.76
N THR A 48 3.13 3.59 15.67
CA THR A 48 4.41 3.98 16.30
C THR A 48 4.90 5.31 15.77
N PHE A 49 4.84 5.50 14.45
CA PHE A 49 5.18 6.75 13.78
C PHE A 49 4.34 7.92 14.31
N TYR A 50 3.01 7.79 14.31
CA TYR A 50 2.11 8.82 14.81
C TYR A 50 2.39 9.17 16.28
N ASP A 51 2.54 8.18 17.16
CA ASP A 51 2.73 8.42 18.59
C ASP A 51 4.05 9.15 18.87
N LYS A 52 5.12 8.79 18.16
CA LYS A 52 6.42 9.47 18.25
C LYS A 52 6.37 10.87 17.66
N LEU A 53 5.75 11.03 16.50
CA LEU A 53 5.58 12.33 15.86
C LEU A 53 4.79 13.29 16.76
N ARG A 54 3.68 12.82 17.32
CA ARG A 54 2.85 13.57 18.27
C ARG A 54 3.66 14.10 19.44
N TRP A 55 4.51 13.26 20.02
CA TRP A 55 5.34 13.65 21.17
C TRP A 55 6.35 14.74 20.81
N VAL A 56 6.95 14.66 19.62
CA VAL A 56 7.89 15.68 19.11
C VAL A 56 7.18 17.00 18.77
N GLN A 57 5.95 16.94 18.27
CA GLN A 57 5.23 18.09 17.69
C GLN A 57 4.33 18.87 18.65
N MET A 58 4.33 18.59 19.95
CA MET A 58 3.50 19.32 20.93
C MET A 58 3.80 20.83 21.07
N ARG A 59 4.64 21.44 20.23
CA ARG A 59 5.25 22.75 20.49
C ARG A 59 4.94 23.88 19.49
N THR A 60 4.32 23.66 18.32
CA THR A 60 3.96 24.76 17.39
C THR A 60 2.68 24.53 16.58
N ALA A 61 2.04 25.62 16.10
CA ALA A 61 0.74 25.59 15.41
C ALA A 61 0.79 25.12 13.94
N ASP A 62 1.86 25.41 13.21
CA ASP A 62 2.03 24.99 11.80
C ASP A 62 2.24 23.48 11.64
N GLN A 63 2.75 22.82 12.68
CA GLN A 63 2.95 21.37 12.74
C GLN A 63 1.63 20.57 12.89
N SER A 64 0.51 21.24 13.11
CA SER A 64 -0.82 20.60 13.26
C SER A 64 -1.29 19.85 12.01
N LYS A 65 -0.90 20.31 10.81
CA LYS A 65 -1.34 19.70 9.54
C LYS A 65 -0.69 18.34 9.32
N ALA A 66 0.62 18.22 9.54
CA ALA A 66 1.32 16.96 9.37
C ALA A 66 0.94 15.96 10.47
N LEU A 67 0.79 16.40 11.73
CA LEU A 67 0.24 15.53 12.77
C LEU A 67 -1.16 15.01 12.41
N GLY A 68 -1.98 15.88 11.80
CA GLY A 68 -3.30 15.51 11.28
C GLY A 68 -3.24 14.52 10.11
N ALA A 69 -2.28 14.66 9.21
CA ALA A 69 -2.07 13.73 8.10
C ALA A 69 -1.56 12.36 8.61
N ALA A 70 -0.62 12.34 9.55
CA ALA A 70 -0.12 11.12 10.18
C ALA A 70 -1.23 10.39 10.95
N LEU A 71 -2.13 11.14 11.60
CA LEU A 71 -3.34 10.59 12.24
C LEU A 71 -4.26 9.90 11.22
N ARG A 72 -4.53 10.57 10.09
CA ARG A 72 -5.36 10.01 9.00
C ARG A 72 -4.73 8.76 8.39
N LEU A 73 -3.41 8.76 8.21
CA LEU A 73 -2.66 7.60 7.73
C LEU A 73 -2.76 6.42 8.68
N ARG A 74 -2.56 6.64 9.98
CA ARG A 74 -2.74 5.63 11.03
C ARG A 74 -4.15 5.03 11.01
N ASP A 75 -5.17 5.87 10.96
CA ASP A 75 -6.56 5.42 10.97
C ASP A 75 -6.94 4.66 9.70
N ALA A 76 -6.38 5.04 8.54
CA ALA A 76 -6.55 4.30 7.29
C ALA A 76 -5.86 2.93 7.34
N ALA A 77 -4.63 2.86 7.89
CA ALA A 77 -3.90 1.60 8.05
C ALA A 77 -4.63 0.63 8.99
N ARG A 78 -5.15 1.11 10.12
CA ARG A 78 -5.99 0.33 11.03
C ARG A 78 -7.24 -0.23 10.34
N LYS A 79 -7.94 0.60 9.55
CA LYS A 79 -9.13 0.16 8.81
C LYS A 79 -8.79 -0.91 7.79
N PHE A 80 -7.66 -0.77 7.10
CA PHE A 80 -7.16 -1.80 6.18
C PHE A 80 -6.87 -3.10 6.91
N ALA A 81 -6.11 -3.05 8.02
CA ALA A 81 -5.80 -4.23 8.82
C ALA A 81 -7.08 -4.93 9.33
N GLY A 82 -8.04 -4.18 9.87
CA GLY A 82 -9.34 -4.72 10.28
C GLY A 82 -10.17 -5.31 9.13
N ALA A 83 -10.02 -4.81 7.91
CA ALA A 83 -10.64 -5.42 6.74
C ALA A 83 -10.04 -6.80 6.46
N THR A 84 -8.73 -7.00 6.66
CA THR A 84 -8.04 -8.29 6.39
C THR A 84 -8.46 -9.44 7.31
N THR A 85 -9.07 -9.14 8.46
CA THR A 85 -9.49 -10.13 9.48
C THR A 85 -10.96 -10.56 9.36
N SER A 86 -11.70 -10.08 8.36
CA SER A 86 -13.12 -10.45 8.17
C SER A 86 -13.31 -11.96 7.89
N GLU A 87 -14.31 -12.57 8.54
CA GLU A 87 -14.53 -14.03 8.60
C GLU A 87 -14.75 -14.72 7.24
N ARG A 88 -15.27 -14.01 6.23
CA ARG A 88 -15.70 -14.60 4.95
C ARG A 88 -14.79 -14.29 3.77
N TRP A 89 -13.50 -14.05 4.04
CA TRP A 89 -12.61 -13.28 3.18
C TRP A 89 -12.93 -11.80 3.31
N PRO A 90 -11.93 -10.91 3.33
CA PRO A 90 -12.23 -9.50 3.26
C PRO A 90 -13.05 -9.26 1.99
N ARG A 91 -14.25 -8.69 2.10
CA ARG A 91 -15.07 -8.37 0.92
C ARG A 91 -14.19 -7.57 -0.04
N PRO A 92 -13.92 -8.03 -1.28
CA PRO A 92 -12.95 -7.39 -2.17
C PRO A 92 -13.22 -5.89 -2.36
N ASP A 93 -14.49 -5.50 -2.42
CA ASP A 93 -14.91 -4.10 -2.52
C ASP A 93 -14.52 -3.29 -1.28
N TRP A 94 -14.66 -3.88 -0.09
CA TRP A 94 -14.29 -3.23 1.16
C TRP A 94 -12.78 -3.07 1.30
N LEU A 95 -12.02 -4.09 0.91
CA LEU A 95 -10.57 -4.01 0.83
C LEU A 95 -10.09 -2.96 -0.15
N ARG A 96 -10.70 -2.91 -1.34
CA ARG A 96 -10.39 -1.90 -2.36
C ARG A 96 -10.66 -0.50 -1.83
N TYR A 97 -11.82 -0.28 -1.20
CA TYR A 97 -12.14 0.97 -0.53
C TYR A 97 -11.11 1.35 0.56
N CYS A 98 -10.74 0.41 1.42
CA CYS A 98 -9.71 0.64 2.43
C CYS A 98 -8.34 0.95 1.81
N SER A 99 -7.98 0.28 0.71
CA SER A 99 -6.74 0.51 -0.04
C SER A 99 -6.68 1.92 -0.62
N GLU A 100 -7.78 2.38 -1.23
CA GLU A 100 -7.88 3.74 -1.80
C GLU A 100 -7.71 4.79 -0.71
N ARG A 101 -8.37 4.60 0.43
CA ARG A 101 -8.21 5.50 1.58
C ARG A 101 -6.80 5.52 2.13
N LEU A 102 -6.14 4.37 2.19
CA LEU A 102 -4.77 4.27 2.67
C LEU A 102 -3.80 4.99 1.74
N LEU A 103 -3.93 4.80 0.42
CA LEU A 103 -3.11 5.51 -0.55
C LEU A 103 -3.30 7.03 -0.49
N ASN A 104 -4.54 7.50 -0.41
CA ASN A 104 -4.83 8.93 -0.28
C ASN A 104 -4.22 9.53 0.99
N ALA A 105 -4.36 8.86 2.13
CA ALA A 105 -3.77 9.32 3.38
C ALA A 105 -2.24 9.31 3.35
N TRP A 106 -1.63 8.36 2.63
CA TRP A 106 -0.19 8.33 2.45
C TRP A 106 0.29 9.48 1.54
N VAL A 107 -0.35 9.72 0.40
CA VAL A 107 0.00 10.87 -0.47
C VAL A 107 -0.11 12.19 0.31
N GLU A 108 -1.14 12.32 1.13
CA GLU A 108 -1.31 13.48 2.00
C GLU A 108 -0.16 13.62 3.01
N GLU A 109 0.26 12.54 3.66
CA GLU A 109 1.42 12.57 4.56
C GLU A 109 2.72 12.94 3.82
N GLU A 110 2.96 12.41 2.61
CA GLU A 110 4.14 12.78 1.81
C GLU A 110 4.17 14.26 1.42
N GLN A 111 3.01 14.90 1.33
CA GLN A 111 2.92 16.33 1.06
C GLN A 111 3.31 17.18 2.27
N PHE A 112 2.93 16.76 3.48
CA PHE A 112 3.15 17.54 4.71
C PHE A 112 4.41 17.16 5.47
N PHE A 113 4.88 15.92 5.36
CA PHE A 113 6.05 15.44 6.10
C PHE A 113 7.32 16.27 5.83
N PRO A 114 7.64 16.70 4.60
CA PRO A 114 8.82 17.52 4.32
C PRO A 114 8.83 18.88 5.04
N THR A 115 7.67 19.41 5.45
CA THR A 115 7.58 20.73 6.11
C THR A 115 7.92 20.66 7.60
N LEU A 116 8.24 19.49 8.14
CA LEU A 116 8.35 19.27 9.58
C LEU A 116 9.73 19.46 10.18
N GLU A 117 10.78 19.65 9.37
CA GLU A 117 12.18 19.65 9.85
C GLU A 117 12.42 18.53 10.88
N ALA A 118 12.00 17.31 10.53
CA ALA A 118 11.91 16.21 11.47
C ALA A 118 13.29 15.78 12.01
N PRO A 119 13.41 15.43 13.30
CA PRO A 119 14.66 14.90 13.84
C PRO A 119 14.99 13.54 13.22
N PRO A 120 16.27 13.11 13.23
CA PRO A 120 16.71 11.87 12.59
C PRO A 120 15.88 10.63 12.96
N ALA A 121 15.50 10.48 14.23
CA ALA A 121 14.67 9.38 14.69
C ALA A 121 13.28 9.32 14.04
N ILE A 122 12.68 10.47 13.72
CA ILE A 122 11.38 10.53 13.04
C ILE A 122 11.55 10.24 11.54
N LEU A 123 12.66 10.66 10.93
CA LEU A 123 12.98 10.32 9.53
C LEU A 123 13.17 8.80 9.36
N GLU A 124 13.89 8.15 10.28
CA GLU A 124 14.08 6.70 10.30
C GLU A 124 12.75 5.96 10.46
N LEU A 125 11.92 6.40 11.41
CA LEU A 125 10.58 5.83 11.61
C LEU A 125 9.70 5.98 10.37
N TRP A 126 9.77 7.14 9.70
CA TRP A 126 9.02 7.35 8.46
C TRP A 126 9.50 6.41 7.35
N ALA A 127 10.81 6.22 7.19
CA ALA A 127 11.37 5.29 6.19
C ALA A 127 10.92 3.84 6.44
N VAL A 128 10.95 3.38 7.69
CA VAL A 128 10.43 2.05 8.09
C VAL A 128 8.94 1.93 7.78
N THR A 129 8.16 2.97 8.10
CA THR A 129 6.72 3.01 7.86
C THR A 129 6.42 2.93 6.36
N GLN A 130 7.09 3.73 5.52
CA GLN A 130 6.96 3.66 4.06
C GLN A 130 7.31 2.27 3.52
N ALA A 131 8.39 1.64 4.00
CA ALA A 131 8.76 0.30 3.56
C ALA A 131 7.65 -0.73 3.84
N SER A 132 7.03 -0.66 5.03
CA SER A 132 5.91 -1.54 5.39
C SER A 132 4.66 -1.28 4.55
N LEU A 133 4.36 -0.01 4.22
CA LEU A 133 3.25 0.37 3.35
C LEU A 133 3.46 -0.11 1.89
N VAL A 134 4.70 -0.03 1.38
CA VAL A 134 5.06 -0.60 0.06
C VAL A 134 4.84 -2.11 0.06
N ALA A 135 5.32 -2.81 1.09
CA ALA A 135 5.17 -4.26 1.21
C ALA A 135 3.70 -4.68 1.26
N LEU A 136 2.88 -3.96 2.03
CA LEU A 136 1.44 -4.15 2.09
C LEU A 136 0.80 -4.01 0.72
N TYR A 137 1.07 -2.90 0.01
CA TYR A 137 0.43 -2.62 -1.27
C TYR A 137 0.83 -3.64 -2.34
N LYS A 138 2.12 -3.99 -2.45
CA LYS A 138 2.60 -5.02 -3.39
C LYS A 138 2.02 -6.40 -3.11
N THR A 139 1.77 -6.72 -1.83
CA THR A 139 1.13 -7.98 -1.44
C THR A 139 -0.36 -7.98 -1.80
N ALA A 140 -1.01 -6.82 -1.69
CA ALA A 140 -2.44 -6.69 -1.87
C ALA A 140 -2.87 -6.44 -3.34
N GLU A 141 -2.01 -5.85 -4.17
CA GLU A 141 -2.30 -5.53 -5.58
C GLU A 141 -2.71 -6.78 -6.41
N PRO A 142 -2.02 -7.93 -6.32
CA PRO A 142 -2.46 -9.15 -7.02
C PRO A 142 -3.83 -9.68 -6.55
N ILE A 143 -4.26 -9.28 -5.35
CA ILE A 143 -5.48 -9.76 -4.70
C ILE A 143 -6.68 -8.87 -5.04
N MET A 144 -6.48 -7.56 -5.03
CA MET A 144 -7.55 -6.56 -5.12
C MET A 144 -7.59 -5.86 -6.48
N GLY A 145 -6.54 -6.05 -7.29
CA GLY A 145 -6.22 -5.19 -8.41
C GLY A 145 -5.70 -3.83 -7.93
N ARG A 146 -5.29 -3.00 -8.90
CA ARG A 146 -4.85 -1.64 -8.62
C ARG A 146 -6.07 -0.73 -8.40
N PRO A 147 -6.18 0.00 -7.28
CA PRO A 147 -7.19 1.04 -7.11
C PRO A 147 -7.11 2.10 -8.22
N MET A 148 -8.28 2.46 -8.79
CA MET A 148 -8.41 3.35 -9.93
C MET A 148 -8.46 4.81 -9.49
N GLY A 149 -7.82 5.71 -10.25
CA GLY A 149 -7.96 7.17 -10.06
C GLY A 149 -7.23 7.76 -8.85
N VAL A 150 -6.46 6.97 -8.11
CA VAL A 150 -5.70 7.45 -6.94
C VAL A 150 -4.23 7.72 -7.33
N PRO A 151 -3.65 8.89 -7.01
CA PRO A 151 -2.23 9.14 -7.22
C PRO A 151 -1.39 8.13 -6.44
N LEU A 152 -0.33 7.60 -7.07
CA LEU A 152 0.59 6.71 -6.36
C LEU A 152 1.58 7.54 -5.53
N PRO A 153 1.81 7.17 -4.26
CA PRO A 153 2.93 7.64 -3.46
C PRO A 153 4.26 7.51 -4.20
N GLN A 154 5.21 8.38 -3.88
CA GLN A 154 6.53 8.43 -4.54
C GLN A 154 7.26 7.08 -4.42
N ALA A 155 7.21 6.46 -3.24
CA ALA A 155 7.83 5.16 -2.98
C ALA A 155 7.26 4.02 -3.85
N LEU A 156 6.01 4.13 -4.30
CA LEU A 156 5.37 3.16 -5.20
C LEU A 156 5.61 3.49 -6.67
N SER A 157 5.66 4.78 -7.03
CA SER A 157 5.91 5.22 -8.41
C SER A 157 7.36 5.02 -8.86
N ALA A 158 8.34 5.13 -7.95
CA ALA A 158 9.75 4.86 -8.25
C ALA A 158 10.03 3.38 -8.61
N ALA A 159 9.13 2.46 -8.22
CA ALA A 159 9.21 1.04 -8.55
C ALA A 159 8.45 0.66 -9.84
N ALA A 160 7.74 1.60 -10.47
CA ALA A 160 7.07 1.35 -11.74
C ALA A 160 8.10 1.47 -12.89
N PRO A 161 8.22 0.47 -13.79
CA PRO A 161 9.05 0.63 -14.97
C PRO A 161 8.55 1.84 -15.75
N ARG A 162 9.45 2.81 -15.98
CA ARG A 162 9.13 3.96 -16.83
C ARG A 162 8.68 3.43 -18.20
N PRO A 163 7.58 3.93 -18.77
CA PRO A 163 7.26 3.60 -20.16
C PRO A 163 8.46 4.03 -20.99
N ALA A 164 9.03 3.06 -21.73
CA ALA A 164 10.09 3.34 -22.68
C ALA A 164 9.62 4.46 -23.59
N LYS A 165 10.38 5.57 -23.65
CA LYS A 165 10.16 6.59 -24.67
C LYS A 165 10.18 5.87 -26.02
N GLN A 166 9.04 5.85 -26.71
CA GLN A 166 9.01 5.37 -28.08
C GLN A 166 9.84 6.35 -28.94
N PRO A 167 10.66 5.82 -29.87
CA PRO A 167 11.52 6.62 -30.75
C PRO A 167 10.72 7.47 -31.74
#